data_AF-A0A317U2Y5-F1
#
_entry.id   AF-A0A317U2Y5-F1
#
_cell.length_a   1.000
_cell.length_b   1.000
_cell.length_c   1.000
_cell.angle_alpha   90.00
_cell.angle_beta   90.00
_cell.angle_gamma   90.00
#
_symmetry.space_group_name_H-M   'P 1'
#
loop_
_entity.id
_entity.type
_entity.pdbx_description
1 polymer ?
#
loop_
_entity_poly.entity_id
_entity_poly.type
_entity_poly.pdbx_seq_one_letter_code
_entity_poly.pdbx_strand_id
1 'polypeptide(L)'
;MQYLTKILALTFGLTCAFISFASSSAAETPNLGKTLTQEKQQKMTPKQALQRLKDGNQRFLNNTPIPRDYLKQAHQSSYGQYPFAVILNCMDSRSVPELFFDQGLADLFTLRVAGNVLNDDILGSMEFATKVAGSRLIVVLAHTSCGAVSGACSGVQLGHLTDVIDKIKPVVPMSMQEQGTKDCSDAKLIDAIAKANALRIVKEMQERSPILRDLISKKQVGIVAGLHDIKTGKVQFFEEERSVPN
;
A
#
# COMPACT_ATOMS: atom_id res chain seq x y z
N MET A 1 47.84 -23.07 -84.12
CA MET A 1 46.58 -22.34 -84.38
C MET A 1 46.05 -21.87 -83.04
N GLN A 2 46.44 -20.67 -82.56
CA GLN A 2 45.71 -19.42 -82.79
C GLN A 2 44.20 -19.66 -82.76
N TYR A 3 43.50 -19.21 -81.71
CA TYR A 3 42.57 -18.08 -81.81
C TYR A 3 42.32 -17.47 -80.43
N LEU A 4 42.49 -16.15 -80.43
CA LEU A 4 42.29 -15.17 -79.37
C LEU A 4 40.79 -14.84 -79.28
N THR A 5 40.18 -14.75 -78.09
CA THR A 5 38.91 -14.01 -77.94
C THR A 5 38.67 -13.49 -76.52
N LYS A 6 38.93 -12.19 -76.39
CA LYS A 6 38.25 -11.13 -75.59
C LYS A 6 37.44 -11.49 -74.33
N ILE A 7 38.00 -11.06 -73.20
CA ILE A 7 37.43 -10.32 -72.06
C ILE A 7 35.94 -9.94 -72.16
N LEU A 8 35.14 -10.36 -71.17
CA LEU A 8 34.24 -9.45 -70.45
C LEU A 8 34.09 -9.92 -68.99
N ALA A 9 34.56 -9.08 -68.06
CA ALA A 9 34.35 -9.24 -66.65
C ALA A 9 32.87 -8.99 -66.31
N LEU A 10 32.25 -9.90 -65.57
CA LEU A 10 31.01 -9.63 -64.86
C LEU A 10 31.14 -10.19 -63.44
N THR A 11 31.79 -9.42 -62.57
CA THR A 11 31.72 -9.60 -61.13
C THR A 11 30.32 -9.20 -60.69
N PHE A 12 29.40 -10.15 -60.58
CA PHE A 12 28.15 -9.92 -59.86
C PHE A 12 28.48 -9.93 -58.36
N GLY A 13 28.62 -8.73 -57.80
CA GLY A 13 28.74 -8.55 -56.36
C GLY A 13 27.50 -9.13 -55.69
N LEU A 14 27.69 -10.20 -54.92
CA LEU A 14 26.69 -10.69 -54.00
C LEU A 14 26.61 -9.68 -52.86
N THR A 15 25.80 -8.64 -53.02
CA THR A 15 25.42 -7.79 -51.90
C THR A 15 24.53 -8.62 -50.98
N CYS A 16 25.14 -9.25 -49.97
CA CYS A 16 24.43 -9.63 -48.76
C CYS A 16 23.87 -8.33 -48.15
N ALA A 17 22.64 -7.99 -48.53
CA ALA A 17 21.85 -7.04 -47.77
C ALA A 17 21.62 -7.69 -46.41
N PHE A 18 22.46 -7.33 -45.44
CA PHE A 18 22.16 -7.51 -44.03
C PHE A 18 20.91 -6.69 -43.76
N ILE A 19 19.75 -7.34 -43.86
CA ILE A 19 18.51 -6.82 -43.29
C ILE A 19 18.78 -6.83 -41.79
N SER A 20 19.20 -5.68 -41.28
CA SER A 20 19.19 -5.42 -39.85
C SER A 20 17.75 -5.62 -39.40
N PHE A 21 17.48 -6.75 -38.76
CA PHE A 21 16.31 -6.85 -37.90
C PHE A 21 16.54 -5.86 -36.77
N ALA A 22 16.12 -4.62 -37.00
CA ALA A 22 15.85 -3.70 -35.92
C ALA A 22 14.76 -4.39 -35.09
N SER A 23 15.20 -5.07 -34.04
CA SER A 23 14.35 -5.47 -32.93
C SER A 23 13.79 -4.18 -32.37
N SER A 24 12.68 -3.75 -32.93
CA SER A 24 11.73 -2.84 -32.30
C SER A 24 11.46 -3.44 -30.93
N SER A 25 12.14 -2.91 -29.90
CA SER A 25 11.66 -3.09 -28.55
C SER A 25 10.32 -2.36 -28.56
N ALA A 26 9.25 -3.11 -28.74
CA ALA A 26 7.92 -2.60 -28.47
C ALA A 26 8.02 -2.00 -27.07
N ALA A 27 7.96 -0.67 -26.98
CA ALA A 27 7.87 0.02 -25.71
C ALA A 27 6.67 -0.62 -25.02
N GLU A 28 6.93 -1.34 -23.93
CA GLU A 28 5.87 -1.99 -23.16
C GLU A 28 4.85 -0.92 -22.82
N THR A 29 3.66 -1.04 -23.42
CA THR A 29 2.53 -0.18 -23.08
C THR A 29 2.33 -0.33 -21.57
N PRO A 30 2.36 0.78 -20.80
CA PRO A 30 2.36 0.69 -19.36
C PRO A 30 1.12 -0.10 -18.93
N ASN A 31 1.37 -1.22 -18.26
CA ASN A 31 0.40 -2.26 -17.96
C ASN A 31 -0.49 -1.83 -16.79
N LEU A 32 -1.28 -0.79 -17.01
CA LEU A 32 -1.90 0.01 -15.97
C LEU A 32 -3.19 -0.62 -15.39
N GLY A 33 -3.70 -1.69 -16.02
CA GLY A 33 -4.90 -2.41 -15.56
C GLY A 33 -4.68 -3.86 -15.12
N LYS A 34 -3.45 -4.37 -15.04
CA LYS A 34 -3.19 -5.78 -14.66
C LYS A 34 -2.90 -5.94 -13.17
N THR A 35 -3.37 -7.03 -12.58
CA THR A 35 -3.02 -7.43 -11.22
C THR A 35 -1.51 -7.64 -11.08
N LEU A 36 -0.97 -7.38 -9.89
CA LEU A 36 0.45 -7.63 -9.61
C LEU A 36 0.80 -9.12 -9.77
N THR A 37 1.97 -9.42 -10.34
CA THR A 37 2.48 -10.79 -10.43
C THR A 37 3.35 -11.13 -9.22
N GLN A 38 3.49 -12.42 -8.91
CA GLN A 38 4.37 -12.90 -7.84
C GLN A 38 5.80 -12.37 -7.98
N GLU A 39 6.37 -12.45 -9.18
CA GLU A 39 7.74 -11.99 -9.46
C GLU A 39 7.91 -10.49 -9.14
N LYS A 40 6.94 -9.66 -9.53
CA LYS A 40 6.97 -8.21 -9.27
C LYS A 40 6.83 -7.92 -7.77
N GLN A 41 5.94 -8.62 -7.07
CA GLN A 41 5.79 -8.50 -5.62
C GLN A 41 7.07 -8.94 -4.88
N GLN A 42 7.74 -10.00 -5.36
CA GLN A 42 8.95 -10.52 -4.74
C GLN A 42 10.15 -9.58 -4.88
N LYS A 43 10.24 -8.86 -6.01
CA LYS A 43 11.28 -7.87 -6.27
C LYS A 43 10.99 -6.50 -5.64
N MET A 44 9.77 -6.27 -5.16
CA MET A 44 9.36 -4.99 -4.58
C MET A 44 9.96 -4.81 -3.19
N THR A 45 10.56 -3.65 -2.96
CA THR A 45 11.04 -3.27 -1.63
C THR A 45 9.95 -2.54 -0.83
N PRO A 46 10.04 -2.50 0.51
CA PRO A 46 9.06 -1.78 1.32
C PRO A 46 8.92 -0.30 0.97
N LYS A 47 10.03 0.35 0.63
CA LYS A 47 10.03 1.74 0.17
C LYS A 47 9.31 1.93 -1.17
N GLN A 48 9.50 1.01 -2.12
CA GLN A 48 8.77 1.01 -3.39
C GLN A 48 7.27 0.79 -3.18
N ALA A 49 6.90 -0.12 -2.27
CA ALA A 49 5.50 -0.34 -1.89
C ALA A 49 4.87 0.94 -1.31
N LEU A 50 5.56 1.64 -0.42
CA LEU A 50 5.07 2.91 0.15
C LEU A 50 4.97 4.00 -0.93
N GLN A 51 5.98 4.10 -1.80
CA GLN A 51 5.96 5.07 -2.90
C GLN A 51 4.79 4.82 -3.84
N ARG A 52 4.47 3.56 -4.15
CA ARG A 52 3.30 3.20 -4.96
C ARG A 52 1.98 3.70 -4.35
N LEU A 53 1.82 3.61 -3.02
CA LEU A 53 0.65 4.16 -2.34
C LEU A 53 0.62 5.70 -2.41
N LYS A 54 1.77 6.35 -2.18
CA LYS A 54 1.89 7.82 -2.27
C LYS A 54 1.55 8.33 -3.67
N ASP A 55 2.09 7.71 -4.71
CA ASP A 55 1.80 8.04 -6.11
C ASP A 55 0.32 7.86 -6.44
N GLY A 56 -0.28 6.81 -5.88
CA GLY A 56 -1.71 6.53 -5.98
C GLY A 56 -2.58 7.59 -5.32
N ASN A 57 -2.23 8.02 -4.11
CA ASN A 57 -2.90 9.14 -3.45
C ASN A 57 -2.74 10.45 -4.22
N GLN A 58 -1.57 10.68 -4.81
CA GLN A 58 -1.36 11.85 -5.64
C GLN A 58 -2.24 11.85 -6.90
N ARG A 59 -2.46 10.68 -7.53
CA ARG A 59 -3.42 10.55 -8.64
C ARG A 59 -4.86 10.80 -8.20
N PHE A 60 -5.25 10.29 -7.03
CA PHE A 60 -6.57 10.56 -6.46
C PHE A 60 -6.78 12.07 -6.24
N LEU A 61 -5.82 12.74 -5.60
CA LEU A 61 -5.87 14.18 -5.31
C LEU A 61 -5.90 15.05 -6.59
N ASN A 62 -5.25 14.59 -7.66
CA ASN A 62 -5.22 15.29 -8.94
C ASN A 62 -6.38 14.89 -9.88
N ASN A 63 -7.28 14.01 -9.44
CA ASN A 63 -8.36 13.46 -10.25
C ASN A 63 -7.86 12.83 -11.58
N THR A 64 -6.73 12.13 -11.52
CA THR A 64 -6.10 11.42 -12.66
C THR A 64 -5.96 9.92 -12.38
N PRO A 65 -7.08 9.21 -12.11
CA PRO A 65 -7.03 7.79 -11.75
C PRO A 65 -6.56 6.94 -12.93
N ILE A 66 -5.96 5.80 -12.61
CA ILE A 66 -5.61 4.82 -13.64
C ILE A 66 -6.90 4.12 -14.13
N PRO A 67 -7.15 4.05 -15.45
CA PRO A 67 -8.25 3.25 -15.99
C PRO A 67 -8.09 1.77 -15.67
N ARG A 68 -9.14 1.14 -15.13
CA ARG A 68 -9.14 -0.29 -14.74
C ARG A 68 -10.34 -1.02 -15.30
N ASP A 69 -10.10 -2.28 -15.66
CA ASP A 69 -11.14 -3.26 -15.94
C ASP A 69 -11.20 -4.23 -14.75
N TYR A 70 -12.10 -3.95 -13.80
CA TYR A 70 -12.22 -4.74 -12.58
C TYR A 70 -12.70 -6.16 -12.83
N LEU A 71 -13.53 -6.40 -13.87
CA LEU A 71 -13.98 -7.74 -14.21
C LEU A 71 -12.80 -8.59 -14.70
N LYS A 72 -11.95 -8.01 -15.55
CA LYS A 72 -10.72 -8.67 -15.99
C LYS A 72 -9.75 -8.90 -14.83
N GLN A 73 -9.58 -7.94 -13.92
CA GLN A 73 -8.75 -8.12 -12.73
C GLN A 73 -9.28 -9.23 -11.81
N ALA A 74 -10.59 -9.32 -11.63
CA ALA A 74 -11.23 -10.39 -10.87
C ALA A 74 -10.94 -11.77 -11.51
N HIS A 75 -11.09 -11.88 -12.83
CA HIS A 75 -10.73 -13.11 -13.55
C HIS A 75 -9.23 -13.43 -13.45
N GLN A 76 -8.33 -12.44 -13.47
CA GLN A 76 -6.90 -12.68 -13.33
C GLN A 76 -6.51 -13.13 -11.92
N SER A 77 -7.09 -12.49 -10.90
CA SER A 77 -6.77 -12.76 -9.50
C SER A 77 -7.40 -14.04 -8.95
N SER A 78 -8.38 -14.64 -9.65
CA SER A 78 -8.95 -15.93 -9.25
C SER A 78 -7.94 -17.08 -9.32
N TYR A 79 -6.89 -16.95 -10.14
CA TYR A 79 -5.78 -17.90 -10.23
C TYR A 79 -4.67 -17.65 -9.20
N GLY A 80 -4.76 -16.56 -8.43
CA GLY A 80 -3.79 -16.16 -7.42
C GLY A 80 -3.74 -14.65 -7.24
N GLN A 81 -3.48 -14.20 -6.01
CA GLN A 81 -3.32 -12.79 -5.65
C GLN A 81 -1.95 -12.55 -5.04
N TYR A 82 -1.38 -11.37 -5.30
CA TYR A 82 -0.07 -10.97 -4.81
C TYR A 82 -0.09 -9.54 -4.24
N PRO A 83 -0.89 -9.25 -3.20
CA PRO A 83 -0.98 -7.90 -2.66
C PRO A 83 0.37 -7.41 -2.15
N PHE A 84 0.78 -6.21 -2.55
CA PHE A 84 2.09 -5.69 -2.15
C PHE A 84 2.08 -5.05 -0.76
N ALA A 85 0.90 -4.69 -0.25
CA ALA A 85 0.74 -4.11 1.07
C ALA A 85 -0.49 -4.66 1.80
N VAL A 86 -0.42 -4.68 3.12
CA VAL A 86 -1.55 -4.90 4.02
C VAL A 86 -1.84 -3.62 4.79
N ILE A 87 -3.11 -3.21 4.81
CA ILE A 87 -3.57 -1.97 5.42
C ILE A 87 -4.58 -2.29 6.52
N LEU A 88 -4.26 -1.91 7.75
CA LEU A 88 -5.25 -1.82 8.83
C LEU A 88 -5.87 -0.43 8.81
N ASN A 89 -7.14 -0.37 8.44
CA ASN A 89 -7.90 0.85 8.28
C ASN A 89 -9.15 0.82 9.16
N CYS A 90 -9.74 1.99 9.39
CA CYS A 90 -11.03 2.06 10.04
C CYS A 90 -12.12 1.46 9.14
N MET A 91 -13.19 0.90 9.72
CA MET A 91 -14.38 0.50 8.96
C MET A 91 -15.21 1.69 8.46
N ASP A 92 -14.82 2.93 8.75
CA ASP A 92 -15.45 4.15 8.25
C ASP A 92 -15.66 4.06 6.73
N SER A 93 -16.90 4.27 6.30
CA SER A 93 -17.30 4.12 4.89
C SER A 93 -16.67 5.15 3.95
N ARG A 94 -16.12 6.24 4.49
CA ARG A 94 -15.45 7.31 3.75
C ARG A 94 -13.96 7.04 3.56
N SER A 95 -13.38 6.14 4.37
CA SER A 95 -11.98 5.73 4.26
C SER A 95 -11.90 4.39 3.54
N VAL A 96 -11.76 4.41 2.22
CA VAL A 96 -11.61 3.21 1.36
C VAL A 96 -10.23 3.22 0.67
N PRO A 97 -9.21 2.52 1.22
CA PRO A 97 -7.82 2.60 0.76
C PRO A 97 -7.62 2.31 -0.72
N GLU A 98 -8.31 1.33 -1.27
CA GLU A 98 -8.24 0.97 -2.69
C GLU A 98 -8.58 2.17 -3.59
N LEU A 99 -9.53 3.02 -3.16
CA LEU A 99 -9.96 4.18 -3.93
C LEU A 99 -8.98 5.35 -3.80
N PHE A 100 -8.69 5.81 -2.57
CA PHE A 100 -7.85 6.99 -2.39
C PHE A 100 -6.37 6.71 -2.54
N PHE A 101 -5.93 5.44 -2.58
CA PHE A 101 -4.61 5.09 -3.09
C PHE A 101 -4.64 4.69 -4.56
N ASP A 102 -5.77 4.77 -5.26
CA ASP A 102 -5.89 4.39 -6.67
C ASP A 102 -5.19 3.03 -6.93
N GLN A 103 -5.65 1.98 -6.26
CA GLN A 103 -5.19 0.59 -6.40
C GLN A 103 -6.31 -0.30 -6.95
N GLY A 104 -5.92 -1.42 -7.58
CA GLY A 104 -6.86 -2.36 -8.18
C GLY A 104 -7.26 -3.52 -7.26
N LEU A 105 -8.01 -4.47 -7.82
CA LEU A 105 -8.24 -5.75 -7.15
C LEU A 105 -6.93 -6.52 -6.98
N ALA A 106 -6.80 -7.21 -5.85
CA ALA A 106 -5.61 -8.01 -5.49
C ALA A 106 -4.28 -7.23 -5.33
N ASP A 107 -4.33 -5.90 -5.32
CA ASP A 107 -3.16 -5.05 -5.05
C ASP A 107 -2.90 -4.89 -3.54
N LEU A 108 -3.97 -4.86 -2.73
CA LEU A 108 -3.93 -4.64 -1.29
C LEU A 108 -4.68 -5.75 -0.52
N PHE A 109 -4.16 -6.11 0.64
CA PHE A 109 -4.99 -6.68 1.70
C PHE A 109 -5.50 -5.54 2.57
N THR A 110 -6.81 -5.43 2.77
CA THR A 110 -7.39 -4.36 3.58
C THR A 110 -8.18 -4.95 4.74
N LEU A 111 -7.69 -4.73 5.96
CA LEU A 111 -8.34 -5.11 7.20
C LEU A 111 -9.08 -3.89 7.75
N ARG A 112 -10.37 -4.04 8.06
CA ARG A 112 -11.22 -2.92 8.47
C ARG A 112 -11.94 -3.21 9.78
N VAL A 113 -11.71 -2.36 10.78
CA VAL A 113 -12.38 -2.43 12.08
C VAL A 113 -12.54 -1.03 12.64
N ALA A 114 -13.59 -0.77 13.43
CA ALA A 114 -13.82 0.54 14.03
C ALA A 114 -12.57 1.03 14.81
N GLY A 115 -12.14 2.27 14.54
CA GLY A 115 -10.96 2.88 15.15
C GLY A 115 -9.62 2.22 14.80
N ASN A 116 -9.59 1.39 13.74
CA ASN A 116 -8.40 0.66 13.27
C ASN A 116 -7.66 -0.05 14.42
N VAL A 117 -8.41 -0.58 15.40
CA VAL A 117 -7.87 -1.22 16.61
C VAL A 117 -7.19 -2.55 16.30
N LEU A 118 -6.21 -2.92 17.12
CA LEU A 118 -5.54 -4.21 17.03
C LEU A 118 -6.22 -5.25 17.90
N ASN A 119 -6.45 -6.45 17.35
CA ASN A 119 -6.85 -7.66 18.07
C ASN A 119 -6.11 -8.86 17.48
N ASP A 120 -6.36 -10.06 18.01
CA ASP A 120 -5.62 -11.26 17.61
C ASP A 120 -5.92 -11.68 16.17
N ASP A 121 -7.17 -11.54 15.72
CA ASP A 121 -7.57 -11.84 14.33
C ASP A 121 -6.87 -10.92 13.33
N ILE A 122 -6.78 -9.62 13.64
CA ILE A 122 -6.08 -8.62 12.82
C ILE A 122 -4.58 -8.92 12.80
N LEU A 123 -3.97 -9.24 13.95
CA LEU A 123 -2.55 -9.54 14.03
C LEU A 123 -2.20 -10.81 13.25
N GLY A 124 -2.98 -11.88 13.40
CA GLY A 124 -2.82 -13.12 12.63
C GLY A 124 -3.04 -12.91 11.13
N SER A 125 -3.99 -12.06 10.74
CA SER A 125 -4.21 -11.71 9.33
C SER A 125 -3.01 -10.95 8.73
N MET A 126 -2.34 -10.11 9.51
CA MET A 126 -1.12 -9.42 9.08
C MET A 126 0.08 -10.35 8.97
N GLU A 127 0.21 -11.31 9.90
CA GLU A 127 1.22 -12.37 9.80
C GLU A 127 1.02 -13.18 8.52
N PHE A 128 -0.23 -13.55 8.20
CA PHE A 128 -0.54 -14.20 6.94
C PHE A 128 -0.17 -13.34 5.73
N ALA A 129 -0.67 -12.09 5.68
CA ALA A 129 -0.45 -11.19 4.56
C ALA A 129 1.04 -10.98 4.26
N THR A 130 1.88 -10.94 5.30
CA THR A 130 3.32 -10.73 5.18
C THR A 130 4.09 -12.03 5.01
N LYS A 131 4.07 -12.92 6.03
CA LYS A 131 4.91 -14.13 6.07
C LYS A 131 4.50 -15.17 5.03
N VAL A 132 3.21 -15.28 4.74
CA VAL A 132 2.66 -16.32 3.83
C VAL A 132 2.42 -15.75 2.44
N ALA A 133 1.69 -14.63 2.34
CA ALA A 133 1.29 -14.05 1.05
C ALA A 133 2.30 -13.07 0.45
N GLY A 134 3.34 -12.66 1.21
CA GLY A 134 4.49 -11.92 0.68
C GLY A 134 4.32 -10.40 0.56
N SER A 135 3.31 -9.80 1.19
CA SER A 135 3.18 -8.34 1.25
C SER A 135 4.43 -7.70 1.86
N ARG A 136 4.87 -6.59 1.26
CA ARG A 136 6.13 -5.89 1.56
C ARG A 136 5.97 -4.70 2.48
N LEU A 137 4.73 -4.26 2.71
CA LEU A 137 4.42 -3.10 3.53
C LEU A 137 3.20 -3.37 4.41
N ILE A 138 3.30 -2.97 5.66
CA ILE A 138 2.19 -2.83 6.60
C ILE A 138 1.88 -1.34 6.75
N VAL A 139 0.61 -0.97 6.62
CA VAL A 139 0.14 0.39 6.90
C VAL A 139 -0.92 0.35 7.99
N VAL A 140 -0.71 1.09 9.08
CA VAL A 140 -1.74 1.37 10.08
C VAL A 140 -2.32 2.74 9.79
N LEU A 141 -3.53 2.78 9.24
CA LEU A 141 -4.13 3.98 8.67
C LEU A 141 -5.30 4.47 9.52
N ALA A 142 -5.05 5.53 10.29
CA ALA A 142 -6.09 6.31 10.92
C ALA A 142 -6.74 7.27 9.91
N HIS A 143 -7.83 7.91 10.31
CA HIS A 143 -8.44 8.99 9.54
C HIS A 143 -8.97 10.11 10.44
N THR A 144 -9.15 11.29 9.86
CA THR A 144 -9.72 12.45 10.56
C THR A 144 -11.20 12.23 10.90
N SER A 145 -11.67 12.85 11.98
CA SER A 145 -13.08 12.78 12.44
C SER A 145 -13.59 11.34 12.67
N CYS A 146 -12.78 10.50 13.33
CA CYS A 146 -13.11 9.10 13.59
C CYS A 146 -14.10 8.93 14.75
N GLY A 147 -15.27 8.35 14.48
CA GLY A 147 -16.32 8.16 15.49
C GLY A 147 -15.93 7.25 16.66
N ALA A 148 -15.15 6.19 16.42
CA ALA A 148 -14.65 5.32 17.49
C ALA A 148 -13.67 6.07 18.41
N VAL A 149 -12.83 6.93 17.84
CA VAL A 149 -11.90 7.79 18.59
C VAL A 149 -12.66 8.84 19.40
N SER A 150 -13.68 9.47 18.82
CA SER A 150 -14.59 10.35 19.56
C SER A 150 -15.28 9.63 20.72
N GLY A 151 -15.75 8.40 20.51
CA GLY A 151 -16.31 7.56 21.57
C GLY A 151 -15.32 7.27 22.69
N ALA A 152 -14.05 7.02 22.34
CA ALA A 152 -12.97 6.82 23.31
C ALA A 152 -12.63 8.08 24.10
N CYS A 153 -12.57 9.24 23.42
CA CYS A 153 -12.38 10.52 24.07
C CYS A 153 -13.50 10.79 25.10
N SER A 154 -14.75 10.63 24.67
CA SER A 154 -15.93 10.92 25.50
C SER A 154 -16.25 9.84 26.54
N GLY A 155 -15.50 8.74 26.58
CA GLY A 155 -15.72 7.66 27.54
C GLY A 155 -17.01 6.88 27.34
N VAL A 156 -17.51 6.77 26.10
CA VAL A 156 -18.74 6.05 25.77
C VAL A 156 -18.64 4.58 26.20
N GLN A 157 -19.72 4.05 26.77
CA GLN A 157 -19.89 2.64 27.11
C GLN A 157 -21.16 2.11 26.44
N LEU A 158 -21.03 1.07 25.62
CA LEU A 158 -22.15 0.49 24.87
C LEU A 158 -21.84 -0.94 24.40
N GLY A 159 -22.25 -1.96 25.15
CA GLY A 159 -22.08 -3.37 24.76
C GLY A 159 -20.67 -3.69 24.24
N HIS A 160 -20.58 -4.42 23.12
CA HIS A 160 -19.31 -4.76 22.45
C HIS A 160 -18.53 -3.56 21.90
N LEU A 161 -19.17 -2.40 21.70
CA LEU A 161 -18.44 -1.19 21.29
C LEU A 161 -17.47 -0.75 22.39
N THR A 162 -17.79 -1.01 23.66
CA THR A 162 -16.89 -0.73 24.80
C THR A 162 -15.54 -1.43 24.61
N ASP A 163 -15.54 -2.70 24.19
CA ASP A 163 -14.31 -3.47 23.96
C ASP A 163 -13.44 -2.86 22.85
N VAL A 164 -14.05 -2.27 21.82
CA VAL A 164 -13.34 -1.57 20.75
C VAL A 164 -12.76 -0.27 21.27
N ILE A 165 -13.58 0.54 21.93
CA ILE A 165 -13.21 1.85 22.45
C ILE A 165 -12.09 1.74 23.51
N ASP A 166 -12.14 0.72 24.36
CA ASP A 166 -11.14 0.49 25.41
C ASP A 166 -9.73 0.27 24.87
N LYS A 167 -9.61 -0.26 23.65
CA LYS A 167 -8.31 -0.40 22.97
C LYS A 167 -7.72 0.94 22.55
N ILE A 168 -8.52 2.00 22.42
CA ILE A 168 -8.08 3.35 22.03
C ILE A 168 -7.76 4.20 23.27
N LYS A 169 -8.46 3.99 24.38
CA LYS A 169 -8.31 4.75 25.64
C LYS A 169 -6.86 4.99 26.10
N PRO A 170 -5.89 4.05 25.95
CA PRO A 170 -4.53 4.27 26.44
C PRO A 170 -3.83 5.52 25.88
N VAL A 171 -4.19 5.99 24.68
CA VAL A 171 -3.57 7.20 24.08
C VAL A 171 -4.29 8.51 24.43
N VAL A 172 -5.52 8.44 24.95
CA VAL A 172 -6.38 9.62 25.16
C VAL A 172 -5.77 10.64 26.15
N PRO A 173 -5.30 10.25 27.36
CA PRO A 173 -4.83 11.22 28.34
C PRO A 173 -3.61 12.02 27.87
N MET A 174 -2.66 11.36 27.21
CA MET A 174 -1.45 12.01 26.68
C MET A 174 -1.81 12.96 25.54
N SER A 175 -2.71 12.57 24.63
CA SER A 175 -3.17 13.47 23.56
C SER A 175 -3.91 14.69 24.10
N MET A 176 -4.74 14.56 25.14
CA MET A 176 -5.38 15.71 25.80
C MET A 176 -4.35 16.67 26.39
N GLN A 177 -3.31 16.14 27.04
CA GLN A 177 -2.23 16.93 27.60
C GLN A 177 -1.46 17.69 26.51
N GLU A 178 -1.07 17.01 25.43
CA GLU A 178 -0.32 17.61 24.31
C GLU A 178 -1.11 18.68 23.55
N GLN A 179 -2.43 18.47 23.38
CA GLN A 179 -3.31 19.45 22.73
C GLN A 179 -3.77 20.57 23.67
N GLY A 180 -3.55 20.44 24.98
CA GLY A 180 -3.98 21.42 25.97
C GLY A 180 -5.51 21.54 26.12
N THR A 181 -6.26 20.51 25.73
CA THR A 181 -7.72 20.49 25.78
C THR A 181 -8.25 19.11 26.14
N LYS A 182 -9.40 19.09 26.83
CA LYS A 182 -10.18 17.87 27.12
C LYS A 182 -11.52 17.84 26.37
N ASP A 183 -11.74 18.84 25.51
CA ASP A 183 -12.98 18.97 24.75
C ASP A 183 -13.02 17.94 23.61
N CYS A 184 -13.79 16.87 23.81
CA CYS A 184 -13.95 15.81 22.83
C CYS A 184 -14.80 16.20 21.60
N SER A 185 -15.32 17.44 21.56
CA SER A 185 -15.89 18.03 20.35
C SER A 185 -14.85 18.74 19.48
N ASP A 186 -13.63 18.98 19.99
CA ASP A 186 -12.53 19.55 19.22
C ASP A 186 -11.97 18.53 18.22
N ALA A 187 -12.17 18.81 16.92
CA ALA A 187 -11.66 17.98 15.84
C ALA A 187 -10.14 17.77 15.90
N LYS A 188 -9.37 18.77 16.36
CA LYS A 188 -7.91 18.65 16.48
C LYS A 188 -7.52 17.61 17.54
N LEU A 189 -8.24 17.59 18.66
CA LEU A 189 -8.03 16.57 19.69
C LEU A 189 -8.36 15.18 19.15
N ILE A 190 -9.50 15.02 18.47
CA ILE A 190 -9.89 13.73 17.90
C ILE A 190 -8.87 13.23 16.87
N ASP A 191 -8.40 14.11 15.98
CA ASP A 191 -7.40 13.75 14.97
C ASP A 191 -6.04 13.42 15.61
N ALA A 192 -5.67 14.12 16.69
CA ALA A 192 -4.46 13.84 17.47
C ALA A 192 -4.54 12.45 18.16
N ILE A 193 -5.67 12.11 18.78
CA ILE A 193 -5.88 10.79 19.38
C ILE A 193 -5.84 9.70 18.29
N ALA A 194 -6.44 9.95 17.13
CA ALA A 194 -6.43 9.00 16.01
C ALA A 194 -5.00 8.72 15.52
N LYS A 195 -4.19 9.77 15.34
CA LYS A 195 -2.77 9.67 15.03
C LYS A 195 -2.00 8.90 16.10
N ALA A 196 -2.18 9.25 17.38
CA ALA A 196 -1.50 8.59 18.48
C ALA A 196 -1.86 7.10 18.57
N ASN A 197 -3.12 6.74 18.32
CA ASN A 197 -3.56 5.36 18.27
C ASN A 197 -2.87 4.56 17.15
N ALA A 198 -2.80 5.12 15.92
CA ALA A 198 -2.11 4.46 14.81
C ALA A 198 -0.61 4.21 15.11
N LEU A 199 0.07 5.22 15.67
CA LEU A 199 1.48 5.09 16.08
C LEU A 199 1.65 4.04 17.20
N ARG A 200 0.77 4.04 18.20
CA ARG A 200 0.79 3.04 19.27
C ARG A 200 0.60 1.63 18.71
N ILE A 201 -0.31 1.43 17.75
CA ILE A 201 -0.56 0.13 17.14
C ILE A 201 0.66 -0.37 16.35
N VAL A 202 1.36 0.50 15.61
CA VAL A 202 2.63 0.14 14.95
C VAL A 202 3.65 -0.42 15.95
N LYS A 203 3.74 0.18 17.15
CA LYS A 203 4.61 -0.30 18.23
C LYS A 203 4.09 -1.63 18.79
N GLU A 204 2.80 -1.70 19.12
CA GLU A 204 2.15 -2.87 19.71
C GLU A 204 2.29 -4.12 18.82
N MET A 205 2.17 -3.97 17.49
CA MET A 205 2.35 -5.07 16.54
C MET A 205 3.75 -5.69 16.62
N GLN A 206 4.79 -4.87 16.76
CA GLN A 206 6.18 -5.34 16.89
C GLN A 206 6.46 -5.96 18.26
N GLU A 207 5.76 -5.50 19.30
CA GLU A 207 5.85 -6.06 20.65
C GLU A 207 5.16 -7.43 20.74
N ARG A 208 3.97 -7.55 20.14
CA ARG A 208 3.10 -8.72 20.27
C ARG A 208 3.36 -9.83 19.25
N SER A 209 3.88 -9.50 18.07
CA SER A 209 4.22 -10.51 17.04
C SER A 209 5.73 -10.63 16.84
N PRO A 210 6.35 -11.72 17.34
CA PRO A 210 7.74 -12.05 17.01
C PRO A 210 7.97 -12.22 15.50
N ILE A 211 6.96 -12.68 14.75
CA ILE A 211 7.03 -12.88 13.30
C ILE A 211 7.16 -11.54 12.58
N LEU A 212 6.26 -10.59 12.85
CA LEU A 212 6.33 -9.26 12.24
C LEU A 212 7.60 -8.53 12.64
N ARG A 213 7.99 -8.60 13.92
CA ARG A 213 9.24 -8.04 14.41
C ARG A 213 10.46 -8.58 13.66
N ASP A 214 10.53 -9.89 13.46
CA ASP A 214 11.63 -10.52 12.73
C ASP A 214 11.70 -10.03 11.27
N LEU A 215 10.57 -10.03 10.56
CA LEU A 215 10.48 -9.56 9.16
C LEU A 215 10.91 -8.09 9.01
N ILE A 216 10.46 -7.23 9.94
CA ILE A 216 10.82 -5.80 9.97
C ILE A 216 12.31 -5.63 10.28
N SER A 217 12.83 -6.32 11.30
CA SER A 217 14.26 -6.24 11.67
C SER A 217 15.19 -6.70 10.55
N LYS A 218 14.77 -7.69 9.76
CA LYS A 218 15.47 -8.19 8.56
C LYS A 218 15.21 -7.35 7.32
N LYS A 219 14.48 -6.24 7.45
CA LYS A 219 14.13 -5.31 6.38
C LYS A 219 13.34 -5.92 5.22
N GLN A 220 12.68 -7.07 5.45
CA GLN A 220 11.91 -7.77 4.42
C GLN A 220 10.51 -7.15 4.24
N VAL A 221 10.01 -6.52 5.30
CA VAL A 221 8.72 -5.83 5.38
C VAL A 221 8.94 -4.48 6.04
N GLY A 222 8.32 -3.43 5.51
CA GLY A 222 8.23 -2.14 6.18
C GLY A 222 6.91 -2.01 6.94
N ILE A 223 6.87 -1.13 7.94
CA ILE A 223 5.67 -0.78 8.68
C ILE A 223 5.58 0.75 8.79
N VAL A 224 4.40 1.33 8.60
CA VAL A 224 4.21 2.78 8.70
C VAL A 224 2.82 3.11 9.22
N ALA A 225 2.72 4.18 10.02
CA ALA A 225 1.43 4.75 10.38
C ALA A 225 1.06 5.87 9.39
N GLY A 226 -0.24 6.11 9.19
CA GLY A 226 -0.72 7.23 8.40
C GLY A 226 -2.02 7.81 8.92
N LEU A 227 -2.36 9.00 8.43
CA LEU A 227 -3.62 9.68 8.67
C LEU A 227 -4.23 10.09 7.33
N HIS A 228 -5.40 9.54 7.03
CA HIS A 228 -6.24 9.95 5.90
C HIS A 228 -7.15 11.11 6.30
N ASP A 229 -7.02 12.25 5.64
CA ASP A 229 -7.98 13.33 5.77
C ASP A 229 -9.19 13.05 4.87
N ILE A 230 -10.30 12.65 5.50
CA ILE A 230 -11.53 12.28 4.78
C ILE A 230 -12.18 13.42 4.02
N LYS A 231 -11.82 14.69 4.30
CA LYS A 231 -12.36 15.86 3.59
C LYS A 231 -11.63 16.10 2.28
N THR A 232 -10.32 15.88 2.26
CA THR A 232 -9.46 16.20 1.11
C THR A 232 -9.03 14.96 0.34
N GLY A 233 -9.13 13.77 0.95
CA GLY A 233 -8.57 12.52 0.43
C GLY A 233 -7.06 12.37 0.65
N LYS A 234 -6.39 13.38 1.22
CA LYS A 234 -4.94 13.36 1.39
C LYS A 234 -4.53 12.38 2.48
N VAL A 235 -3.49 11.60 2.23
CA VAL A 235 -2.87 10.75 3.24
C VAL A 235 -1.52 11.33 3.65
N GLN A 236 -1.35 11.56 4.95
CA GLN A 236 -0.05 11.85 5.54
C GLN A 236 0.52 10.59 6.17
N PHE A 237 1.71 10.18 5.74
CA PHE A 237 2.45 9.07 6.37
C PHE A 237 3.39 9.61 7.45
N PHE A 238 3.53 8.86 8.54
CA PHE A 238 4.44 9.15 9.65
C PHE A 238 5.63 8.19 9.56
N GLU A 239 6.58 8.55 8.71
CA GLU A 239 7.78 7.76 8.46
C GLU A 239 8.83 8.01 9.55
N GLU A 240 9.34 6.92 10.11
CA GLU A 240 10.64 6.92 10.79
C GLU A 240 11.61 6.15 9.88
N GLU A 241 12.86 6.60 9.75
CA GLU A 241 13.84 5.98 8.83
C GLU A 241 14.01 4.46 9.03
N ARG A 242 13.78 3.97 10.25
CA ARG A 242 13.90 2.54 10.59
C ARG A 242 12.69 1.71 10.16
N SER A 243 11.55 2.36 9.91
CA SER A 243 10.26 1.67 9.76
C SER A 243 9.98 1.27 8.31
N VAL A 244 10.61 1.91 7.32
CA VAL A 244 10.45 1.60 5.89
C VAL A 244 11.81 1.50 5.20
N PRO A 245 12.42 0.29 5.16
CA PRO A 245 13.75 0.11 4.61
C PRO A 245 13.76 0.20 3.07
N ASN A 246 14.94 0.51 2.52
CA ASN A 246 15.19 0.56 1.08
C ASN A 246 14.98 -0.78 0.39
#